data_AF-A0A1D0CTZ6-F1
#
_entry.id   AF-A0A1D0CTZ6-F1
#
_cell.length_a   1.000
_cell.length_b   1.000
_cell.length_c   1.000
_cell.angle_alpha   90.00
_cell.angle_beta   90.00
_cell.angle_gamma   90.00
#
_symmetry.space_group_name_H-M   'P 1'
#
loop_
_entity.id
_entity.type
_entity.pdbx_description
1 polymer ?
#
loop_
_entity_poly.entity_id
_entity_poly.type
_entity_poly.pdbx_seq_one_letter_code
_entity_poly.pdbx_strand_id
1 'polypeptide(L)'
;MKNKKIIILVSVILVVIVPIFINLSFKVYLAPLFIAEWGAGDLLSYYGSLLGGIITLVGVVMTLNYQTKQSEADDAIKYKPIIKLASVENEYSDFIVNRELSVRFPVWYFNDDPLRGQKERIFEEQMKCMTSFHVLFKNKGRGEAVDVSLDSVKIEEVSWDDDSKLYIASNLPLSMGDILVDEKADVIINFPNYLFLKDENTSQNLIRIELKLSYNDMFRRNKKELGVLLDFQVLGETLAPAPYPYKDGFSYYFVRIGFVSALHL
;
A
#
# COMPACT_ATOMS: atom_id res chain seq x y z
N MET A 1 -0.36 -4.23 -33.70
CA MET A 1 -0.50 -5.26 -34.77
C MET A 1 0.03 -4.81 -36.15
N LYS A 2 -0.12 -3.53 -36.55
CA LYS A 2 0.32 -3.03 -37.87
C LYS A 2 1.82 -3.21 -38.14
N ASN A 3 2.69 -2.98 -37.14
CA ASN A 3 4.15 -3.11 -37.28
C ASN A 3 4.63 -4.57 -37.42
N LYS A 4 3.96 -5.53 -36.75
CA LYS A 4 4.29 -6.97 -36.89
C LYS A 4 4.06 -7.48 -38.31
N LYS A 5 2.99 -7.03 -39.00
CA LYS A 5 2.70 -7.43 -40.39
C LYS A 5 3.74 -6.90 -41.39
N ILE A 6 4.22 -5.68 -41.19
CA ILE A 6 5.27 -5.06 -42.04
C ILE A 6 6.60 -5.79 -41.86
N ILE A 7 6.98 -6.10 -40.62
CA ILE A 7 8.22 -6.85 -40.33
C ILE A 7 8.18 -8.23 -40.98
N ILE A 8 7.05 -8.94 -40.88
CA ILE A 8 6.88 -10.26 -41.52
C ILE A 8 6.96 -10.14 -43.04
N LEU A 9 6.32 -9.13 -43.65
CA LEU A 9 6.36 -8.90 -45.09
C LEU A 9 7.78 -8.64 -45.59
N VAL A 10 8.53 -7.76 -44.90
CA VAL A 10 9.92 -7.43 -45.25
C VAL A 10 10.83 -8.65 -45.12
N SER A 11 10.68 -9.44 -44.05
CA SER A 11 11.45 -10.69 -43.89
C SER A 11 11.13 -11.71 -44.99
N VAL A 12 9.87 -11.85 -45.41
CA VAL A 12 9.48 -12.75 -46.52
C VAL A 12 10.08 -12.28 -47.85
N ILE A 13 10.05 -10.97 -48.14
CA ILE A 13 10.66 -10.41 -49.35
C ILE A 13 12.17 -10.73 -49.37
N LEU A 14 12.84 -10.52 -48.25
CA LEU A 14 14.30 -10.63 -48.17
C LEU A 14 14.79 -12.09 -48.19
N VAL A 15 14.03 -13.02 -47.59
CA VAL A 15 14.39 -14.44 -47.48
C VAL A 15 13.91 -15.27 -48.69
N VAL A 16 12.80 -14.89 -49.33
CA VAL A 16 12.17 -15.70 -50.41
C VAL A 16 12.24 -15.02 -51.77
N ILE A 17 11.93 -13.72 -51.84
CA ILE A 17 11.85 -13.02 -53.13
C ILE A 17 13.24 -12.72 -53.69
N VAL A 18 14.14 -12.14 -52.88
CA VAL A 18 15.51 -11.82 -53.32
C VAL A 18 16.24 -13.05 -53.89
N PRO A 19 16.18 -14.24 -53.29
CA PRO A 19 16.81 -15.43 -53.86
C PRO A 19 16.17 -15.98 -55.12
N ILE A 20 14.84 -15.87 -55.26
CA ILE A 20 14.14 -16.25 -56.49
C ILE A 20 14.58 -15.32 -57.63
N PHE A 21 14.70 -14.01 -57.37
CA PHE A 21 15.23 -13.06 -58.35
C PHE A 21 16.69 -13.36 -58.71
N ILE A 22 17.54 -13.63 -57.73
CA ILE A 22 18.94 -14.04 -57.97
C ILE A 22 18.99 -15.32 -58.83
N ASN A 23 18.20 -16.35 -58.51
CA ASN A 23 18.10 -17.60 -59.28
C ASN A 23 17.56 -17.39 -60.71
N LEU A 24 16.60 -16.49 -60.90
CA LEU A 24 16.08 -16.13 -62.22
C LEU A 24 17.10 -15.37 -63.06
N SER A 25 17.88 -14.48 -62.45
CA SER A 25 19.00 -13.77 -63.11
C SER A 25 20.06 -14.74 -63.64
N PHE A 26 20.23 -15.94 -63.07
CA PHE A 26 21.10 -16.99 -63.63
C PHE A 26 20.54 -17.69 -64.86
N LYS A 27 19.22 -17.79 -65.01
CA LYS A 27 18.58 -18.62 -66.05
C LYS A 27 18.24 -17.86 -67.33
N VAL A 28 18.13 -16.54 -67.28
CA VAL A 28 17.64 -15.73 -68.41
C VAL A 28 18.73 -14.77 -68.89
N TYR A 29 19.22 -14.99 -70.12
CA TYR A 29 20.24 -14.16 -70.75
C TYR A 29 19.62 -12.84 -71.24
N LEU A 30 19.56 -11.82 -70.36
CA LEU A 30 18.80 -10.59 -70.62
C LEU A 30 19.62 -9.41 -71.19
N ALA A 31 20.94 -9.34 -70.97
CA ALA A 31 21.93 -8.47 -71.65
C ALA A 31 23.25 -8.48 -70.84
N PRO A 32 24.42 -8.09 -71.42
CA PRO A 32 25.71 -8.12 -70.72
C PRO A 32 25.79 -7.30 -69.42
N LEU A 33 24.98 -6.24 -69.32
CA LEU A 33 24.89 -5.38 -68.13
C LEU A 33 24.14 -6.02 -66.95
N PHE A 34 23.42 -7.11 -67.16
CA PHE A 34 22.62 -7.81 -66.14
C PHE A 34 23.16 -9.23 -65.83
N ILE A 35 24.38 -9.54 -66.26
CA ILE A 35 25.06 -10.79 -65.92
C ILE A 35 25.53 -10.68 -64.47
N ALA A 36 24.86 -11.40 -63.57
CA ALA A 36 25.30 -11.53 -62.19
C ALA A 36 26.33 -12.67 -62.09
N GLU A 37 27.61 -12.35 -61.85
CA GLU A 37 28.69 -13.33 -61.62
C GLU A 37 28.69 -13.84 -60.17
N TRP A 38 27.57 -14.41 -59.73
CA TRP A 38 27.50 -14.99 -58.39
C TRP A 38 27.78 -16.50 -58.45
N GLY A 39 28.73 -17.00 -57.67
CA GLY A 39 28.96 -18.43 -57.50
C GLY A 39 28.02 -19.05 -56.46
N ALA A 40 28.00 -20.39 -56.39
CA ALA A 40 27.34 -21.09 -55.28
C ALA A 40 27.91 -20.67 -53.90
N GLY A 41 29.20 -20.30 -53.86
CA GLY A 41 29.85 -19.76 -52.67
C GLY A 41 29.35 -18.36 -52.26
N ASP A 42 29.04 -17.49 -53.23
CA ASP A 42 28.54 -16.13 -52.95
C ASP A 42 27.11 -16.18 -52.41
N LEU A 43 26.27 -17.04 -52.99
CA LEU A 43 24.92 -17.28 -52.51
C LEU A 43 24.92 -17.84 -51.08
N LEU A 44 25.77 -18.84 -50.81
CA LEU A 44 25.92 -19.41 -49.47
C LEU A 44 26.41 -18.37 -48.46
N SER A 45 27.35 -17.51 -48.85
CA SER A 45 27.90 -16.44 -48.00
C SER A 45 26.86 -15.36 -47.67
N TYR A 46 26.00 -15.01 -48.63
CA TYR A 46 24.88 -14.09 -48.40
C TYR A 46 23.90 -14.63 -47.35
N TYR A 47 23.47 -15.89 -47.50
CA TYR A 47 22.57 -16.52 -46.52
C TYR A 47 23.24 -16.74 -45.16
N GLY A 48 24.52 -17.12 -45.14
CA GLY A 48 25.30 -17.24 -43.91
C GLY A 48 25.37 -15.91 -43.16
N SER A 49 25.61 -14.81 -43.87
CA SER A 49 25.63 -13.45 -43.31
C SER A 49 24.25 -13.03 -42.81
N LEU A 50 23.18 -13.33 -43.57
CA LEU A 50 21.81 -13.02 -43.19
C LEU A 50 21.39 -13.76 -41.91
N LEU A 51 21.61 -15.08 -41.88
CA LEU A 51 21.28 -15.91 -40.72
C LEU A 51 22.14 -15.53 -39.51
N GLY A 52 23.44 -15.28 -39.71
CA GLY A 52 24.32 -14.78 -38.66
C GLY A 52 23.84 -13.45 -38.07
N GLY A 53 23.40 -12.53 -38.92
CA GLY A 53 22.79 -11.26 -38.50
C GLY A 53 21.50 -11.45 -37.70
N ILE A 54 20.61 -12.35 -38.14
CA ILE A 54 19.36 -12.67 -37.44
C ILE A 54 19.64 -13.30 -36.07
N ILE A 55 20.55 -14.28 -36.00
CA ILE A 55 20.93 -14.94 -34.74
C ILE A 55 21.53 -13.93 -33.78
N THR A 56 22.40 -13.05 -34.27
CA THR A 56 23.01 -11.97 -33.46
C THR A 56 21.94 -11.04 -32.91
N LEU A 57 20.98 -10.61 -33.74
CA LEU A 57 19.89 -9.74 -33.30
C LEU A 57 19.03 -10.42 -32.22
N VAL A 58 18.67 -11.69 -32.41
CA VAL A 58 17.93 -12.48 -31.41
C VAL A 58 18.74 -12.57 -30.11
N GLY A 59 20.04 -12.87 -30.20
CA GLY A 59 20.93 -12.94 -29.05
C GLY A 59 20.99 -11.63 -28.27
N VAL A 60 21.10 -10.49 -28.96
CA VAL A 60 21.09 -9.15 -28.33
C VAL A 60 19.76 -8.88 -27.64
N VAL A 61 18.62 -9.15 -28.29
CA VAL A 61 17.29 -8.94 -27.69
C VAL A 61 17.08 -9.82 -26.46
N MET A 62 17.49 -11.10 -26.53
CA MET A 62 17.43 -12.01 -25.38
C MET A 62 18.31 -11.53 -24.23
N THR A 63 19.53 -11.09 -24.54
CA THR A 63 20.49 -10.58 -23.53
C THR A 63 19.98 -9.33 -22.86
N LEU A 64 19.48 -8.34 -23.62
CA LEU A 64 18.90 -7.12 -23.06
C LEU A 64 17.70 -7.43 -22.16
N ASN A 65 16.80 -8.31 -22.59
CA ASN A 65 15.65 -8.70 -21.77
C ASN A 65 16.07 -9.41 -20.48
N TYR A 66 17.08 -10.28 -20.55
CA TYR A 66 17.62 -10.95 -19.38
C TYR A 66 18.29 -9.97 -18.41
N GLN A 67 19.14 -9.07 -18.93
CA GLN A 67 19.81 -8.04 -18.14
C GLN A 67 18.83 -7.08 -17.49
N THR A 68 17.80 -6.64 -18.21
CA THR A 68 16.74 -5.80 -17.64
C THR A 68 16.07 -6.53 -16.47
N LYS A 69 15.58 -7.76 -16.67
CA LYS A 69 14.94 -8.53 -15.59
C LYS A 69 15.85 -8.74 -14.39
N GLN A 70 17.13 -9.02 -14.63
CA GLN A 70 18.13 -9.19 -13.58
C GLN A 70 18.33 -7.89 -12.80
N SER A 71 18.49 -6.76 -13.51
CA SER A 71 18.61 -5.43 -12.89
C SER A 71 17.40 -5.09 -12.03
N GLU A 72 16.18 -5.36 -12.52
CA GLU A 72 14.97 -5.09 -11.76
C GLU A 72 14.88 -5.94 -10.48
N ALA A 73 15.31 -7.21 -10.54
CA ALA A 73 15.37 -8.08 -9.37
C ALA A 73 16.41 -7.62 -8.35
N ASP A 74 17.60 -7.22 -8.82
CA ASP A 74 18.66 -6.70 -7.96
C ASP A 74 18.26 -5.37 -7.31
N ASP A 75 17.61 -4.47 -8.06
CA ASP A 75 17.07 -3.21 -7.56
C ASP A 75 15.99 -3.44 -6.49
N ALA A 76 15.08 -4.39 -6.70
CA ALA A 76 14.04 -4.73 -5.73
C ALA A 76 14.60 -5.21 -4.38
N ILE A 77 15.80 -5.80 -4.37
CA ILE A 77 16.51 -6.20 -3.14
C ILE A 77 17.29 -5.01 -2.56
N LYS A 78 18.01 -4.27 -3.40
CA LYS A 78 18.89 -3.17 -2.99
C LYS A 78 18.10 -2.03 -2.37
N TYR A 79 16.97 -1.67 -2.96
CA TYR A 79 16.14 -0.55 -2.54
C TYR A 79 14.87 -1.00 -1.83
N LYS A 80 14.89 -2.17 -1.20
CA LYS A 80 13.73 -2.73 -0.50
C LYS A 80 13.33 -1.86 0.71
N PRO A 81 12.17 -1.18 0.70
CA PRO A 81 11.65 -0.55 1.91
C PRO A 81 11.07 -1.60 2.86
N ILE A 82 11.17 -1.34 4.16
CA ILE A 82 10.60 -2.19 5.21
C ILE A 82 10.06 -1.27 6.30
N ILE A 83 8.75 -0.99 6.26
CA ILE A 83 8.07 -0.27 7.35
C ILE A 83 7.82 -1.25 8.50
N LYS A 84 8.14 -0.83 9.73
CA LYS A 84 7.84 -1.55 10.96
C LYS A 84 7.22 -0.63 11.99
N LEU A 85 6.45 -1.19 12.92
CA LEU A 85 6.06 -0.49 14.13
C LEU A 85 7.33 -0.29 14.99
N ALA A 86 7.60 0.96 15.35
CA ALA A 86 8.73 1.34 16.18
C ALA A 86 8.34 1.37 17.66
N SER A 87 7.28 2.11 17.98
CA SER A 87 6.76 2.28 19.34
C SER A 87 5.32 2.80 19.31
N VAL A 88 4.64 2.68 20.44
CA VAL A 88 3.38 3.35 20.74
C VAL A 88 3.57 4.16 22.00
N GLU A 89 3.45 5.48 21.90
CA GLU A 89 3.78 6.43 22.97
C GLU A 89 2.58 7.31 23.30
N ASN A 90 2.47 7.79 24.54
CA ASN A 90 1.41 8.72 24.99
C ASN A 90 1.96 10.15 25.15
N GLU A 91 3.15 10.42 24.63
CA GLU A 91 3.80 11.73 24.69
C GLU A 91 3.94 12.30 23.28
N TYR A 92 3.84 13.62 23.19
CA TYR A 92 3.98 14.33 21.93
C TYR A 92 5.38 14.11 21.35
N SER A 93 5.41 13.84 20.07
CA SER A 93 6.63 13.58 19.33
C SER A 93 6.73 14.49 18.10
N ASP A 94 7.86 15.20 17.98
CA ASP A 94 8.17 16.07 16.83
C ASP A 94 8.38 15.22 15.57
N PHE A 95 7.30 14.95 14.81
CA PHE A 95 7.35 14.26 13.53
C PHE A 95 6.80 15.09 12.37
N ILE A 96 7.30 14.78 11.18
CA ILE A 96 7.05 15.52 9.94
C ILE A 96 5.66 15.18 9.36
N VAL A 97 5.16 13.96 9.62
CA VAL A 97 3.88 13.48 9.10
C VAL A 97 3.03 12.94 10.24
N ASN A 98 2.00 13.71 10.59
CA ASN A 98 1.03 13.35 11.63
C ASN A 98 -0.32 13.08 10.99
N ARG A 99 -0.96 11.97 11.36
CA ARG A 99 -2.33 11.62 10.95
C ARG A 99 -3.17 11.30 12.17
N GLU A 100 -4.18 12.12 12.42
CA GLU A 100 -5.06 11.98 13.57
C GLU A 100 -6.30 11.15 13.23
N LEU A 101 -6.62 10.24 14.14
CA LEU A 101 -7.80 9.37 14.11
C LEU A 101 -8.49 9.51 15.45
N SER A 102 -9.82 9.57 15.46
CA SER A 102 -10.58 9.67 16.71
C SER A 102 -11.51 8.49 16.86
N VAL A 103 -11.35 7.72 17.93
CA VAL A 103 -12.36 6.76 18.39
C VAL A 103 -13.55 7.55 18.93
N ARG A 104 -14.76 7.21 18.49
CA ARG A 104 -16.01 7.83 18.92
C ARG A 104 -17.08 6.76 19.11
N PHE A 105 -18.08 7.06 19.91
CA PHE A 105 -19.32 6.29 19.98
C PHE A 105 -20.47 7.11 19.42
N PRO A 106 -21.51 6.45 18.87
CA PRO A 106 -22.66 7.15 18.32
C PRO A 106 -23.48 7.77 19.45
N VAL A 107 -24.04 8.94 19.19
CA VAL A 107 -25.02 9.55 20.09
C VAL A 107 -26.40 9.47 19.48
N TRP A 108 -27.36 9.02 20.29
CA TRP A 108 -28.77 9.00 19.94
C TRP A 108 -29.50 10.00 20.81
N TYR A 109 -29.95 11.10 20.21
CA TYR A 109 -30.81 12.07 20.87
C TYR A 109 -32.26 11.82 20.44
N PHE A 110 -33.17 11.75 21.41
CA PHE A 110 -34.60 11.80 21.13
C PHE A 110 -35.00 13.25 20.80
N ASN A 111 -35.73 13.46 19.71
CA ASN A 111 -36.07 14.81 19.24
C ASN A 111 -36.92 15.61 20.24
N ASP A 112 -37.67 14.93 21.10
CA ASP A 112 -38.62 15.54 22.03
C ASP A 112 -38.05 15.74 23.46
N ASP A 113 -36.73 15.59 23.66
CA ASP A 113 -36.10 15.76 24.98
C ASP A 113 -35.92 17.25 25.34
N PRO A 114 -36.60 17.77 26.39
CA PRO A 114 -36.49 19.18 26.79
C PRO A 114 -35.10 19.57 27.32
N LEU A 115 -34.25 18.60 27.69
CA LEU A 115 -32.87 18.81 28.16
C LEU A 115 -31.82 18.53 27.08
N ARG A 116 -32.24 18.30 25.82
CA ARG A 116 -31.35 17.96 24.70
C ARG A 116 -30.14 18.88 24.60
N GLY A 117 -30.34 20.20 24.59
CA GLY A 117 -29.25 21.15 24.43
C GLY A 117 -28.23 21.14 25.58
N GLN A 118 -28.64 20.75 26.79
CA GLN A 118 -27.72 20.58 27.92
C GLN A 118 -26.93 19.27 27.79
N LYS A 119 -27.60 18.17 27.40
CA LYS A 119 -26.96 16.87 27.16
C LYS A 119 -25.96 16.90 26.02
N GLU A 120 -26.28 17.61 24.93
CA GLU A 120 -25.37 17.86 23.81
C GLU A 120 -24.12 18.62 24.28
N ARG A 121 -24.28 19.68 25.07
CA ARG A 121 -23.11 20.43 25.61
C ARG A 121 -22.23 19.58 26.51
N ILE A 122 -22.83 18.80 27.43
CA ILE A 122 -22.09 17.91 28.32
C ILE A 122 -21.31 16.88 27.49
N PHE A 123 -21.95 16.28 26.49
CA PHE A 123 -21.30 15.32 25.59
C PHE A 123 -20.13 15.95 24.83
N GLU A 124 -20.33 17.10 24.19
CA GLU A 124 -19.28 17.81 23.44
C GLU A 124 -18.10 18.24 24.34
N GLU A 125 -18.37 18.65 25.58
CA GLU A 125 -17.32 18.95 26.55
C GLU A 125 -16.54 17.71 26.98
N GLN A 126 -17.24 16.60 27.24
CA GLN A 126 -16.62 15.32 27.58
C GLN A 126 -15.79 14.76 26.43
N MET A 127 -16.26 14.90 25.18
CA MET A 127 -15.53 14.44 23.99
C MET A 127 -14.26 15.23 23.68
N LYS A 128 -14.09 16.43 24.26
CA LYS A 128 -12.82 17.16 24.18
C LYS A 128 -11.73 16.55 25.08
N CYS A 129 -12.13 15.80 26.11
CA CYS A 129 -11.19 15.11 26.99
C CYS A 129 -10.78 13.80 26.32
N MET A 130 -9.61 13.81 25.69
CA MET A 130 -9.07 12.67 24.96
C MET A 130 -7.70 12.27 25.48
N THR A 131 -7.38 10.99 25.35
CA THR A 131 -6.02 10.45 25.49
C THR A 131 -5.52 10.08 24.10
N SER A 132 -4.33 10.55 23.75
CA SER A 132 -3.72 10.35 22.43
C SER A 132 -2.62 9.31 22.51
N PHE A 133 -2.57 8.41 21.53
CA PHE A 133 -1.48 7.46 21.36
C PHE A 133 -0.82 7.66 20.00
N HIS A 134 0.47 7.96 20.03
CA HIS A 134 1.34 8.11 18.87
C HIS A 134 1.83 6.73 18.42
N VAL A 135 1.29 6.22 17.32
CA VAL A 135 1.67 4.93 16.73
C VAL A 135 2.73 5.20 15.68
N LEU A 136 3.99 4.93 16.04
CA LEU A 136 5.14 5.31 15.24
C LEU A 136 5.56 4.19 14.30
N PHE A 137 5.52 4.48 13.01
CA PHE A 137 6.03 3.60 11.97
C PHE A 137 7.39 4.09 11.51
N LYS A 138 8.36 3.19 11.39
CA LYS A 138 9.73 3.52 10.95
C LYS A 138 10.13 2.70 9.74
N ASN A 139 10.73 3.34 8.75
CA ASN A 139 11.37 2.63 7.65
C ASN A 139 12.73 2.09 8.09
N LYS A 140 12.83 0.77 8.21
CA LYS A 140 14.06 0.02 8.50
C LYS A 140 14.58 -0.74 7.26
N GLY A 141 14.03 -0.43 6.10
CA GLY A 141 14.50 -0.96 4.83
C GLY A 141 15.80 -0.32 4.36
N ARG A 142 16.28 -0.78 3.20
CA ARG A 142 17.46 -0.21 2.54
C ARG A 142 17.11 0.91 1.55
N GLY A 143 15.84 1.03 1.19
CA GLY A 143 15.33 2.06 0.28
C GLY A 143 14.10 2.76 0.82
N GLU A 144 13.68 3.78 0.09
CA GLU A 144 12.57 4.67 0.42
C GLU A 144 11.23 3.96 0.23
N ALA A 145 10.31 4.21 1.16
CA ALA A 145 8.92 3.81 1.01
C ALA A 145 8.16 5.00 0.41
N VAL A 146 7.60 4.84 -0.78
CA VAL A 146 6.90 5.93 -1.48
C VAL A 146 5.41 5.65 -1.56
N ASP A 147 4.65 6.73 -1.69
CA ASP A 147 3.18 6.69 -1.75
C ASP A 147 2.58 5.92 -0.55
N VAL A 148 3.12 6.13 0.65
CA VAL A 148 2.65 5.46 1.85
C VAL A 148 1.24 5.95 2.17
N SER A 149 0.33 5.02 2.43
CA SER A 149 -1.05 5.32 2.81
C SER A 149 -1.51 4.45 3.98
N LEU A 150 -2.32 5.04 4.84
CA LEU A 150 -3.14 4.32 5.80
C LEU A 150 -4.46 3.97 5.11
N ASP A 151 -4.61 2.69 4.78
CA ASP A 151 -5.71 2.22 3.92
C ASP A 151 -6.96 1.86 4.72
N SER A 152 -6.77 1.29 5.91
CA SER A 152 -7.85 0.84 6.78
C SER A 152 -7.48 1.02 8.25
N VAL A 153 -8.47 1.41 9.04
CA VAL A 153 -8.42 1.48 10.50
C VAL A 153 -9.74 0.94 11.01
N LYS A 154 -9.70 -0.14 11.79
CA LYS A 154 -10.92 -0.85 12.25
C LYS A 154 -10.81 -1.18 13.71
N ILE A 155 -11.94 -1.08 14.41
CA ILE A 155 -12.08 -1.64 15.75
C ILE A 155 -12.48 -3.11 15.55
N GLU A 156 -11.57 -4.02 15.86
CA GLU A 156 -11.77 -5.46 15.69
C GLU A 156 -12.49 -6.06 16.90
N GLU A 157 -12.23 -5.53 18.09
CA GLU A 157 -12.79 -6.07 19.33
C GLU A 157 -13.04 -4.96 20.35
N VAL A 158 -14.18 -5.06 21.03
CA VAL A 158 -14.51 -4.29 22.24
C VAL A 158 -14.98 -5.31 23.26
N SER A 159 -14.08 -5.74 24.14
CA SER A 159 -14.23 -6.99 24.90
C SER A 159 -15.42 -7.04 25.85
N TRP A 160 -15.99 -5.88 26.20
CA TRP A 160 -17.09 -5.79 27.15
C TRP A 160 -18.45 -5.54 26.50
N ASP A 161 -18.48 -5.11 25.23
CA ASP A 161 -19.70 -4.80 24.51
C ASP A 161 -19.55 -4.97 23.00
N ASP A 162 -19.96 -6.15 22.52
CA ASP A 162 -19.99 -6.50 21.10
C ASP A 162 -20.84 -5.53 20.26
N ASP A 163 -21.81 -4.88 20.88
CA ASP A 163 -22.70 -3.91 20.23
C ASP A 163 -22.39 -2.46 20.69
N SER A 164 -21.14 -2.19 21.07
CA SER A 164 -20.69 -0.85 21.50
C SER A 164 -20.94 0.24 20.44
N LYS A 165 -20.98 -0.17 19.17
CA LYS A 165 -21.02 0.70 17.98
C LYS A 165 -19.89 1.74 17.96
N LEU A 166 -18.81 1.52 18.71
CA LEU A 166 -17.62 2.35 18.62
C LEU A 166 -17.13 2.36 17.17
N TYR A 167 -16.74 3.53 16.69
CA TYR A 167 -16.25 3.74 15.34
C TYR A 167 -15.07 4.69 15.33
N ILE A 168 -14.33 4.67 14.24
CA ILE A 168 -13.19 5.56 14.04
C ILE A 168 -13.62 6.65 13.07
N ALA A 169 -13.65 7.88 13.56
CA ALA A 169 -13.94 9.06 12.77
C ALA A 169 -12.70 9.45 11.96
N SER A 170 -12.61 8.93 10.72
CA SER A 170 -11.55 9.30 9.76
C SER A 170 -12.01 9.06 8.33
N ASN A 171 -11.49 9.87 7.41
CA ASN A 171 -11.67 9.67 5.97
C ASN A 171 -10.49 8.86 5.43
N LEU A 172 -10.73 7.59 5.13
CA LEU A 172 -9.73 6.67 4.58
C LEU A 172 -9.95 6.45 3.06
N PRO A 173 -8.89 6.17 2.28
CA PRO A 173 -7.49 6.05 2.69
C PRO A 173 -6.82 7.42 2.94
N LEU A 174 -5.81 7.43 3.81
CA LEU A 174 -5.12 8.65 4.23
C LEU A 174 -3.65 8.59 3.82
N SER A 175 -3.24 9.46 2.90
CA SER A 175 -1.85 9.52 2.43
C SER A 175 -0.92 9.99 3.55
N MET A 176 0.21 9.31 3.75
CA MET A 176 1.29 9.64 4.67
C MET A 176 2.56 10.12 3.95
N GLY A 177 2.50 10.30 2.63
CA GLY A 177 3.64 10.74 1.83
C GLY A 177 4.72 9.67 1.70
N ASP A 178 5.96 10.11 1.55
CA ASP A 178 7.12 9.22 1.43
C ASP A 178 7.84 9.15 2.78
N ILE A 179 8.39 7.97 3.11
CA ILE A 179 9.14 7.73 4.33
C ILE A 179 10.55 7.27 3.94
N LEU A 180 11.53 8.15 4.12
CA LEU A 180 12.93 7.84 3.81
C LEU A 180 13.50 6.80 4.77
N VAL A 181 14.68 6.28 4.45
CA VAL A 181 15.37 5.32 5.32
C VAL A 181 15.62 5.95 6.69
N ASP A 182 15.28 5.21 7.74
CA ASP A 182 15.34 5.61 9.14
C ASP A 182 14.42 6.76 9.59
N GLU A 183 13.57 7.28 8.71
CA GLU A 183 12.50 8.23 9.08
C GLU A 183 11.31 7.54 9.74
N LYS A 184 10.55 8.34 10.49
CA LYS A 184 9.35 7.94 11.21
C LYS A 184 8.12 8.66 10.65
N ALA A 185 7.00 7.95 10.60
CA ALA A 185 5.66 8.49 10.38
C ALA A 185 4.80 8.22 11.61
N ASP A 186 3.88 9.14 11.90
CA ASP A 186 3.08 9.13 13.11
C ASP A 186 1.58 9.04 12.80
N VAL A 187 0.94 8.02 13.37
CA VAL A 187 -0.51 7.86 13.37
C VAL A 187 -1.01 8.03 14.79
N ILE A 188 -1.72 9.11 15.03
CA ILE A 188 -2.23 9.49 16.34
C ILE A 188 -3.64 8.92 16.49
N ILE A 189 -3.84 8.04 17.46
CA ILE A 189 -5.16 7.51 17.82
C ILE A 189 -5.63 8.21 19.10
N ASN A 190 -6.67 9.03 18.94
CA ASN A 190 -7.32 9.72 20.04
C ASN A 190 -8.49 8.89 20.55
N PHE A 191 -8.48 8.58 21.84
CA PHE A 191 -9.59 7.94 22.52
C PHE A 191 -10.33 8.92 23.42
N PRO A 192 -11.66 8.83 23.54
CA PRO A 192 -12.41 9.62 24.50
C PRO A 192 -12.12 9.10 25.91
N ASN A 193 -11.91 10.00 26.86
CA ASN A 193 -11.71 9.65 28.28
C ASN A 193 -13.03 9.38 29.00
N TYR A 194 -14.13 9.24 28.26
CA TYR A 194 -15.41 8.87 28.81
C TYR A 194 -16.04 7.78 27.95
N LEU A 195 -16.42 6.66 28.56
CA LEU A 195 -17.01 5.51 27.89
C LEU A 195 -18.07 4.84 28.76
N PHE A 196 -19.03 4.19 28.11
CA PHE A 196 -19.96 3.28 28.79
C PHE A 196 -19.27 1.95 29.06
N LEU A 197 -19.23 1.55 30.33
CA LEU A 197 -18.67 0.28 30.78
C LEU A 197 -19.76 -0.51 31.51
N LYS A 198 -19.64 -1.84 31.53
CA LYS A 198 -20.49 -2.70 32.33
C LYS A 198 -20.22 -2.51 33.81
N ASP A 199 -21.27 -2.39 34.61
CA ASP A 199 -21.17 -2.14 36.05
C ASP A 199 -20.46 -3.27 36.81
N GLU A 200 -20.56 -4.50 36.31
CA GLU A 200 -19.92 -5.70 36.87
C GLU A 200 -18.40 -5.76 36.64
N ASN A 201 -17.87 -5.06 35.63
CA ASN A 201 -16.44 -5.12 35.29
C ASN A 201 -15.95 -3.83 34.63
N THR A 202 -15.26 -3.02 35.41
CA THR A 202 -14.68 -1.74 34.97
C THR A 202 -13.18 -1.80 34.74
N SER A 203 -12.51 -2.93 34.99
CA SER A 203 -11.03 -3.00 35.04
C SER A 203 -10.39 -3.94 34.02
N GLN A 204 -11.15 -4.85 33.41
CA GLN A 204 -10.65 -5.82 32.43
C GLN A 204 -11.26 -5.60 31.04
N ASN A 205 -11.33 -4.34 30.63
CA ASN A 205 -11.91 -3.94 29.35
C ASN A 205 -10.80 -3.70 28.32
N LEU A 206 -10.97 -4.20 27.11
CA LEU A 206 -9.98 -4.15 26.03
C LEU A 206 -10.61 -3.66 24.72
N ILE A 207 -9.94 -2.71 24.06
CA ILE A 207 -10.24 -2.32 22.68
C ILE A 207 -9.08 -2.81 21.81
N ARG A 208 -9.38 -3.58 20.76
CA ARG A 208 -8.41 -3.97 19.73
C ARG A 208 -8.66 -3.20 18.44
N ILE A 209 -7.61 -2.56 17.92
CA ILE A 209 -7.66 -1.79 16.68
C ILE A 209 -6.72 -2.41 15.64
N GLU A 210 -7.23 -2.68 14.44
CA GLU A 210 -6.44 -3.04 13.26
C GLU A 210 -6.08 -1.79 12.45
N LEU A 211 -4.80 -1.64 12.15
CA LEU A 211 -4.26 -0.68 11.18
C LEU A 211 -3.73 -1.45 9.97
N LYS A 212 -4.09 -0.99 8.76
CA LYS A 212 -3.49 -1.47 7.51
C LYS A 212 -2.90 -0.33 6.73
N LEU A 213 -1.62 -0.45 6.42
CA LEU A 213 -0.87 0.50 5.61
C LEU A 213 -0.48 -0.17 4.28
N SER A 214 -0.39 0.61 3.22
CA SER A 214 0.32 0.20 2.01
C SER A 214 1.36 1.22 1.58
N TYR A 215 2.35 0.73 0.85
CA TYR A 215 3.47 1.53 0.36
C TYR A 215 4.13 0.86 -0.85
N ASN A 216 4.85 1.63 -1.65
CA ASN A 216 5.62 1.13 -2.78
C ASN A 216 7.13 1.24 -2.52
N ASP A 217 7.91 0.51 -3.31
CA ASP A 217 9.31 0.86 -3.53
C ASP A 217 9.46 2.11 -4.38
N MET A 218 10.65 2.72 -4.38
CA MET A 218 10.96 3.92 -5.15
C MET A 218 10.68 3.81 -6.67
N PHE A 219 10.61 2.58 -7.21
CA PHE A 219 10.31 2.34 -8.63
C PHE A 219 8.82 2.14 -8.90
N ARG A 220 7.98 2.10 -7.87
CA ARG A 220 6.53 1.84 -7.94
C ARG A 220 6.19 0.52 -8.62
N ARG A 221 7.08 -0.46 -8.53
CA ARG A 221 6.90 -1.78 -9.14
C ARG A 221 6.33 -2.79 -8.16
N ASN A 222 6.66 -2.63 -6.87
CA ASN A 222 6.28 -3.56 -5.82
C ASN A 222 5.46 -2.84 -4.74
N LYS A 223 4.14 -3.00 -4.78
CA LYS A 223 3.25 -2.59 -3.69
C LYS A 223 3.36 -3.58 -2.54
N LYS A 224 3.48 -3.07 -1.32
CA LYS A 224 3.52 -3.84 -0.09
C LYS A 224 2.44 -3.36 0.87
N GLU A 225 2.06 -4.25 1.76
CA GLU A 225 1.08 -3.99 2.81
C GLU A 225 1.68 -4.35 4.16
N LEU A 226 1.24 -3.64 5.20
CA LEU A 226 1.58 -3.88 6.59
C LEU A 226 0.30 -3.82 7.42
N GLY A 227 -0.04 -4.92 8.09
CA GLY A 227 -1.10 -4.96 9.09
C GLY A 227 -0.51 -4.95 10.50
N VAL A 228 -1.14 -4.19 11.41
CA VAL A 228 -0.81 -4.17 12.84
C VAL A 228 -2.10 -4.22 13.65
N LEU A 229 -2.16 -5.11 14.63
CA LEU A 229 -3.18 -5.10 15.68
C LEU A 229 -2.61 -4.40 16.92
N LEU A 230 -3.38 -3.47 17.48
CA LEU A 230 -3.05 -2.71 18.67
C LEU A 230 -4.08 -3.01 19.76
N ASP A 231 -3.61 -3.36 20.95
CA ASP A 231 -4.42 -3.67 22.11
C ASP A 231 -4.34 -2.52 23.14
N PHE A 232 -5.50 -2.00 23.52
CA PHE A 232 -5.63 -0.92 24.50
C PHE A 232 -6.52 -1.36 25.67
N GLN A 233 -6.00 -1.28 26.89
CA GLN A 233 -6.76 -1.52 28.11
C GLN A 233 -7.55 -0.27 28.49
N VAL A 234 -8.80 -0.47 28.90
CA VAL A 234 -9.70 0.57 29.38
C VAL A 234 -10.01 0.30 30.85
N LEU A 235 -9.75 1.28 31.71
CA LEU A 235 -10.00 1.22 33.15
C LEU A 235 -10.98 2.33 33.53
N GLY A 236 -12.14 1.97 34.07
CA GLY A 236 -13.08 2.92 34.66
C GLY A 236 -12.57 3.44 36.00
N GLU A 237 -12.39 4.75 36.12
CA GLU A 237 -11.90 5.39 37.35
C GLU A 237 -13.06 5.94 38.18
N THR A 238 -13.88 6.82 37.59
CA THR A 238 -14.96 7.52 38.32
C THR A 238 -16.23 7.58 37.49
N LEU A 239 -17.38 7.41 38.14
CA LEU A 239 -18.69 7.63 37.53
C LEU A 239 -18.83 9.08 37.05
N ALA A 240 -19.35 9.24 35.84
CA ALA A 240 -19.60 10.52 35.20
C ALA A 240 -21.09 10.66 34.84
N PRO A 241 -21.63 11.88 34.76
CA PRO A 241 -23.00 12.07 34.30
C PRO A 241 -23.12 11.60 32.84
N ALA A 242 -23.98 10.60 32.62
CA ALA A 242 -24.20 10.03 31.31
C ALA A 242 -24.89 11.05 30.39
N PRO A 243 -24.39 11.25 29.15
CA PRO A 243 -24.98 12.20 28.21
C PRO A 243 -26.35 11.73 27.69
N TYR A 244 -26.59 10.42 27.65
CA TYR A 244 -27.86 9.80 27.25
C TYR A 244 -27.97 8.38 27.86
N PRO A 245 -29.18 7.80 27.96
CA PRO A 245 -29.35 6.42 28.41
C PRO A 245 -28.82 5.44 27.35
N TYR A 246 -27.99 4.47 27.76
CA TYR A 246 -27.35 3.54 26.83
C TYR A 246 -27.99 2.14 26.81
N LYS A 247 -27.62 1.29 27.75
CA LYS A 247 -28.11 -0.09 27.91
C LYS A 247 -28.23 -0.39 29.41
N ASP A 248 -29.10 -1.33 29.77
CA ASP A 248 -29.21 -1.76 31.16
C ASP A 248 -27.91 -2.44 31.62
N GLY A 249 -27.47 -2.14 32.86
CA GLY A 249 -26.21 -2.66 33.42
C GLY A 249 -24.94 -1.95 32.93
N PHE A 250 -25.09 -0.83 32.22
CA PHE A 250 -23.98 0.03 31.82
C PHE A 250 -24.09 1.39 32.49
N SER A 251 -22.96 1.85 33.02
CA SER A 251 -22.81 3.22 33.50
C SER A 251 -21.72 3.95 32.73
N TYR A 252 -21.77 5.27 32.79
CA TYR A 252 -20.82 6.13 32.11
C TYR A 252 -19.67 6.48 33.04
N TYR A 253 -18.44 6.16 32.64
CA TYR A 253 -17.25 6.35 33.45
C TYR A 253 -16.28 7.31 32.77
N PHE A 254 -15.59 8.12 33.57
CA PHE A 254 -14.27 8.61 33.20
C PHE A 254 -13.31 7.43 33.17
N VAL A 255 -12.61 7.26 32.06
CA VAL A 255 -11.75 6.10 31.82
C VAL A 255 -10.31 6.54 31.61
N ARG A 256 -9.39 5.74 32.16
CA ARG A 256 -7.99 5.74 31.78
C ARG A 256 -7.77 4.68 30.72
N ILE A 257 -7.08 5.06 29.66
CA ILE A 257 -6.73 4.15 28.58
C ILE A 257 -5.22 3.96 28.60
N GLY A 258 -4.79 2.71 28.43
CA GLY A 258 -3.38 2.32 28.41
C GLY A 258 -3.09 1.41 27.22
N PHE A 259 -1.93 1.58 26.59
CA PHE A 259 -1.45 0.66 25.58
C PHE A 259 -0.92 -0.62 26.23
N VAL A 260 -1.28 -1.79 25.67
CA VAL A 260 -0.91 -3.10 26.21
C VAL A 260 0.10 -3.79 25.30
N SER A 261 -0.26 -4.00 24.04
CA SER A 261 0.53 -4.79 23.10
C SER A 261 0.24 -4.43 21.65
N ALA A 262 1.18 -4.78 20.78
CA ALA A 262 1.01 -4.73 19.34
C ALA A 262 1.45 -6.04 18.69
N LEU A 263 0.69 -6.49 17.69
CA LEU A 263 0.96 -7.71 16.94
C LEU A 263 1.03 -7.38 15.44
N HIS A 264 2.05 -7.90 14.76
CA HIS A 264 2.16 -7.83 13.30
C HIS A 264 1.31 -8.92 12.64
N LEU A 265 0.51 -8.53 11.64
CA LEU A 265 -0.30 -9.42 10.81
C LEU A 265 0.46 -9.92 9.58
#